data_AF-Q3V038-F1
#
_entry.id   AF-Q3V038-F1
#
_cell.length_a   1.000
_cell.length_b   1.000
_cell.length_c   1.000
_cell.angle_alpha   90.00
_cell.angle_beta   90.00
_cell.angle_gamma   90.00
#
_symmetry.space_group_name_H-M   'P 1'
#
loop_
_entity.id
_entity.type
_entity.pdbx_description
1 polymer ?
#
loop_
_entity_poly.entity_id
_entity_poly.type
_entity_poly.pdbx_seq_one_letter_code
_entity_poly.pdbx_strand_id
1 'polypeptide(L)'
;MERKGLAARSSGNPSPPALGEGPRPVPPPCVPSGGGAPERGQAGTAAEPAELIRRAHEFKSQGAQCYKDKKFREAIGKYHRALLELKGLLPSQEERDARPASSAGVPKSSRLSEEQSKTVEAIEIDCYNSLAACLLQAELVNYERVKEYCLKVLKKEGENFKALYRSGVAFYHLGDYDKALYYLKEARTRQPTDTNVIRYIQLTEMKLSRCSQREKEAM
;
A
#
# COMPACT_ATOMS: atom_id res chain seq x y z
N MET A 1 -42.09 22.25 -34.91
CA MET A 1 -42.12 21.25 -33.83
C MET A 1 -40.80 20.51 -33.78
N GLU A 2 -40.11 20.28 -32.68
CA GLU A 2 -39.98 20.93 -31.37
C GLU A 2 -38.68 20.33 -30.82
N ARG A 3 -37.76 21.19 -30.37
CA ARG A 3 -36.48 20.82 -29.80
C ARG A 3 -36.69 20.15 -28.44
N LYS A 4 -35.99 19.06 -28.14
CA LYS A 4 -35.73 18.63 -26.75
C LYS A 4 -34.34 18.02 -26.66
N GLY A 5 -33.38 18.83 -26.23
CA GLY A 5 -32.13 18.36 -25.65
C GLY A 5 -32.37 17.82 -24.24
N LEU A 6 -31.48 16.95 -23.77
CA LEU A 6 -31.36 16.60 -22.36
C LEU A 6 -29.89 16.43 -22.00
N ALA A 7 -29.53 17.15 -20.95
CA ALA A 7 -28.19 17.45 -20.49
C ALA A 7 -27.56 16.33 -19.65
N ALA A 8 -26.26 16.53 -19.45
CA ALA A 8 -25.32 15.77 -18.66
C ALA A 8 -25.84 15.22 -17.32
N ARG A 9 -25.41 14.00 -17.00
CA ARG A 9 -25.36 13.47 -15.63
C ARG A 9 -23.93 13.04 -15.33
N SER A 10 -23.17 13.94 -14.71
CA SER A 10 -21.92 13.62 -14.00
C SER A 10 -22.25 12.71 -12.82
N SER A 11 -21.86 11.45 -12.92
CA SER A 11 -21.95 10.52 -11.79
C SER A 11 -20.74 10.75 -10.90
N GLY A 12 -20.92 11.49 -9.80
CA GLY A 12 -19.90 11.69 -8.78
C GLY A 12 -19.43 10.36 -8.20
N ASN A 13 -18.11 10.16 -8.19
CA ASN A 13 -17.49 9.00 -7.54
C ASN A 13 -17.75 9.03 -6.03
N PRO A 14 -18.23 7.94 -5.41
CA PRO A 14 -18.32 7.85 -3.96
C PRO A 14 -16.90 7.74 -3.36
N SER A 15 -16.57 8.64 -2.43
CA SER A 15 -15.34 8.56 -1.63
C SER A 15 -15.30 7.27 -0.79
N PRO A 16 -14.15 6.60 -0.65
CA PRO A 16 -14.05 5.42 0.21
C PRO A 16 -14.12 5.82 1.70
N PRO A 17 -14.62 4.95 2.59
CA PRO A 17 -14.87 5.27 3.99
C PRO A 17 -13.58 5.54 4.76
N ALA A 18 -13.65 6.49 5.69
CA ALA A 18 -12.62 6.73 6.70
C ALA A 18 -12.51 5.49 7.60
N LEU A 19 -11.35 4.84 7.60
CA LEU A 19 -11.06 3.74 8.53
C LEU A 19 -10.97 4.33 9.95
N GLY A 20 -11.76 3.74 10.85
CA GLY A 20 -12.03 4.20 12.21
C GLY A 20 -10.79 4.44 13.08
N GLU A 21 -10.93 5.44 13.94
CA GLU A 21 -9.97 5.91 14.92
C GLU A 21 -9.78 4.86 16.03
N GLY A 22 -8.59 4.27 16.11
CA GLY A 22 -8.12 3.56 17.31
C GLY A 22 -7.56 4.54 18.35
N PRO A 23 -7.61 4.22 19.66
CA PRO A 23 -7.25 5.16 20.73
C PRO A 23 -5.79 5.62 20.67
N ARG A 24 -5.55 6.90 20.96
CA ARG A 24 -4.22 7.53 21.02
C ARG A 24 -3.38 6.95 22.17
N PRO A 25 -2.11 6.56 21.95
CA PRO A 25 -1.17 6.37 23.05
C PRO A 25 -0.69 7.74 23.55
N VAL A 26 -0.75 7.93 24.88
CA VAL A 26 -0.23 9.08 25.62
C VAL A 26 1.31 9.11 25.59
N PRO A 27 1.96 10.27 25.39
CA PRO A 27 3.41 10.39 25.48
C PRO A 27 3.89 10.34 26.95
N PRO A 28 5.02 9.69 27.27
CA PRO A 28 5.60 9.74 28.61
C PRO A 28 6.22 11.12 28.92
N PRO A 29 6.36 11.48 30.22
CA PRO A 29 6.77 12.82 30.65
C PRO A 29 8.27 13.06 30.46
N CYS A 30 8.61 14.32 30.12
CA CYS A 30 9.98 14.83 30.05
C CYS A 30 10.66 14.86 31.43
N VAL A 31 11.88 14.32 31.51
CA VAL A 31 12.85 14.60 32.57
C VAL A 31 14.07 15.29 31.95
N PRO A 32 14.56 16.41 32.50
CA PRO A 32 15.76 17.07 32.02
C PRO A 32 17.00 16.67 32.84
N SER A 33 18.17 16.91 32.22
CA SER A 33 19.48 17.11 32.85
C SER A 33 20.38 15.89 33.05
N GLY A 34 21.57 15.96 32.46
CA GLY A 34 22.69 15.04 32.69
C GLY A 34 23.69 15.04 31.54
N GLY A 35 24.69 15.92 31.63
CA GLY A 35 25.73 16.08 30.60
C GLY A 35 26.73 14.91 30.51
N GLY A 36 27.36 14.81 29.34
CA GLY A 36 28.48 13.91 29.05
C GLY A 36 28.88 14.02 27.58
N ALA A 37 30.01 14.68 27.33
CA ALA A 37 30.61 14.86 26.00
C ALA A 37 31.17 13.52 25.44
N PRO A 38 31.44 13.43 24.12
CA PRO A 38 31.28 12.20 23.37
C PRO A 38 32.54 11.32 23.37
N GLU A 39 32.38 10.02 23.63
CA GLU A 39 33.42 9.05 23.37
C GLU A 39 33.26 8.47 21.96
N ARG A 40 34.29 8.71 21.15
CA ARG A 40 34.41 8.33 19.74
C ARG A 40 34.77 6.84 19.66
N GLY A 41 33.78 5.97 19.85
CA GLY A 41 33.93 4.51 19.82
C GLY A 41 33.55 3.91 18.46
N GLN A 42 34.43 3.09 17.90
CA GLN A 42 34.26 2.35 16.65
C GLN A 42 33.04 1.39 16.72
N ALA A 43 31.90 1.74 16.10
CA ALA A 43 30.67 0.94 16.07
C ALA A 43 30.07 0.75 14.65
N GLY A 44 30.90 0.87 13.62
CA GLY A 44 30.48 1.27 12.26
C GLY A 44 29.97 0.21 11.27
N THR A 45 29.39 -0.93 11.69
CA THR A 45 28.80 -1.88 10.71
C THR A 45 27.44 -2.45 11.09
N ALA A 46 27.17 -2.69 12.39
CA ALA A 46 25.88 -3.19 12.85
C ALA A 46 24.84 -2.08 13.11
N ALA A 47 25.29 -0.84 13.33
CA ALA A 47 24.42 0.30 13.58
C ALA A 47 23.63 0.75 12.34
N GLU A 48 24.20 0.57 11.15
CA GLU A 48 23.63 1.00 9.88
C GLU A 48 22.21 0.42 9.61
N PRO A 49 21.97 -0.91 9.69
CA PRO A 49 20.64 -1.45 9.43
C PRO A 49 19.59 -1.01 10.45
N ALA A 50 19.95 -0.97 11.72
CA ALA A 50 19.03 -0.55 12.77
C ALA A 50 18.66 0.94 12.63
N GLU A 51 19.61 1.78 12.26
CA GLU A 51 19.36 3.21 12.03
C GLU A 51 18.47 3.44 10.81
N LEU A 52 18.70 2.73 9.70
CA LEU A 52 17.86 2.81 8.50
C LEU A 52 16.42 2.36 8.78
N ILE A 53 16.22 1.27 9.53
CA ILE A 53 14.89 0.82 9.96
C ILE A 53 14.21 1.87 10.84
N ARG A 54 14.94 2.49 11.77
CA ARG A 54 14.42 3.56 12.63
C ARG A 54 13.98 4.78 11.80
N ARG A 55 14.79 5.23 10.84
CA ARG A 55 14.45 6.34 9.93
C ARG A 55 13.24 6.01 9.07
N ALA A 56 13.16 4.79 8.53
CA ALA A 56 12.01 4.34 7.77
C ALA A 56 10.72 4.37 8.59
N HIS A 57 10.78 3.90 9.85
CA HIS A 57 9.66 3.94 10.77
C HIS A 57 9.22 5.39 11.09
N GLU A 58 10.17 6.31 11.26
CA GLU A 58 9.89 7.72 11.47
C GLU A 58 9.17 8.34 10.26
N PHE A 59 9.67 8.12 9.04
CA PHE A 59 9.02 8.60 7.83
C PHE A 59 7.63 8.00 7.63
N LYS A 60 7.43 6.71 7.93
CA LYS A 60 6.10 6.07 7.94
C LYS A 60 5.17 6.78 8.92
N SER A 61 5.63 7.07 10.13
CA SER A 61 4.83 7.73 11.17
C SER A 61 4.45 9.17 10.77
N GLN A 62 5.40 9.92 10.21
CA GLN A 62 5.13 11.24 9.63
C GLN A 62 4.12 11.17 8.48
N GLY A 63 4.23 10.16 7.60
CA GLY A 63 3.26 9.92 6.53
C GLY A 63 1.86 9.61 7.05
N ALA A 64 1.75 8.83 8.13
CA ALA A 64 0.48 8.53 8.79
C ALA A 64 -0.16 9.78 9.39
N GLN A 65 0.65 10.69 9.94
CA GLN A 65 0.15 11.98 10.41
C GLN A 65 -0.35 12.86 9.25
N CYS A 66 0.44 13.01 8.18
CA CYS A 66 0.01 13.72 6.98
C CYS A 66 -1.28 13.14 6.38
N TYR A 67 -1.47 11.82 6.42
CA TYR A 67 -2.69 11.16 5.96
C TYR A 67 -3.91 11.56 6.79
N LYS A 68 -3.79 11.58 8.13
CA LYS A 68 -4.86 12.03 9.04
C LYS A 68 -5.22 13.50 8.81
N ASP A 69 -4.22 14.32 8.53
CA ASP A 69 -4.39 15.74 8.21
C ASP A 69 -4.92 15.99 6.78
N LYS A 70 -5.30 14.93 6.05
CA LYS A 70 -5.75 14.95 4.64
C LYS A 70 -4.74 15.54 3.65
N LYS A 71 -3.47 15.63 4.05
CA LYS A 71 -2.33 16.07 3.22
C LYS A 71 -1.77 14.89 2.44
N PHE A 72 -2.58 14.32 1.54
CA PHE A 72 -2.24 13.05 0.85
C PHE A 72 -0.97 13.13 0.01
N ARG A 73 -0.70 14.28 -0.62
CA ARG A 73 0.53 14.49 -1.41
C ARG A 73 1.78 14.44 -0.53
N GLU A 74 1.75 15.08 0.63
CA GLU A 74 2.86 15.03 1.60
C GLU A 74 3.01 13.62 2.17
N ALA A 75 1.89 12.96 2.50
CA ALA A 75 1.89 11.59 2.98
C ALA A 75 2.57 10.63 2.00
N ILE A 76 2.24 10.72 0.69
CA ILE A 76 2.89 9.92 -0.36
C ILE A 76 4.41 10.11 -0.35
N GLY A 77 4.88 11.36 -0.29
CA GLY A 77 6.31 11.65 -0.25
C GLY A 77 7.01 11.05 0.97
N LYS A 78 6.37 11.08 2.14
CA LYS A 78 6.90 10.49 3.37
C LYS A 78 6.95 8.96 3.29
N TYR A 79 5.91 8.29 2.79
CA TYR A 79 5.93 6.83 2.61
C TYR A 79 6.95 6.38 1.57
N HIS A 80 7.11 7.12 0.46
CA HIS A 80 8.19 6.83 -0.50
C HIS A 80 9.56 6.98 0.13
N ARG A 81 9.77 8.01 0.95
CA ARG A 81 11.03 8.18 1.66
C ARG A 81 11.31 7.04 2.63
N ALA A 82 10.29 6.56 3.35
CA ALA A 82 10.40 5.36 4.19
C ALA A 82 10.85 4.13 3.38
N LEU A 83 10.24 3.88 2.21
CA LEU A 83 10.63 2.77 1.33
C LEU A 83 12.04 2.92 0.76
N LEU A 84 12.52 4.14 0.51
CA LEU A 84 13.89 4.38 0.03
C LEU A 84 14.93 4.04 1.10
N GLU A 85 14.69 4.39 2.37
CA GLU A 85 15.58 3.99 3.48
C GLU A 85 15.68 2.46 3.57
N LEU A 86 14.57 1.75 3.35
CA LEU A 86 14.53 0.29 3.38
C LEU A 86 15.19 -0.36 2.16
N LYS A 87 15.11 0.25 0.97
CA LYS A 87 15.81 -0.26 -0.22
C LYS A 87 17.33 -0.26 -0.05
N GLY A 88 17.88 0.62 0.78
CA GLY A 88 19.31 0.59 1.15
C GLY A 88 19.74 -0.70 1.87
N LEU A 89 18.80 -1.48 2.40
CA LEU A 89 19.03 -2.71 3.15
C LEU A 89 18.93 -3.99 2.30
N LEU A 90 18.33 -3.90 1.12
CA LEU A 90 18.11 -5.04 0.22
C LEU A 90 19.00 -4.88 -1.02
N PRO A 91 19.87 -5.85 -1.37
CA PRO A 91 20.51 -5.85 -2.67
C PRO A 91 19.41 -5.97 -3.73
N SER A 92 19.41 -5.05 -4.70
CA SER A 92 18.42 -4.95 -5.77
C SER A 92 18.10 -6.33 -6.36
N GLN A 93 16.81 -6.71 -6.34
CA GLN A 93 16.34 -7.95 -6.97
C GLN A 93 16.71 -8.03 -8.47
N GLU A 94 17.02 -6.89 -9.10
CA GLU A 94 17.49 -6.81 -10.49
C GLU A 94 18.88 -7.43 -10.72
N GLU A 95 19.68 -7.69 -9.68
CA GLU A 95 20.97 -8.41 -9.82
C GLU A 95 20.84 -9.94 -9.80
N ARG A 96 19.67 -10.51 -9.43
CA ARG A 96 19.50 -11.97 -9.34
C ARG A 96 19.25 -12.66 -10.69
N ASP A 97 18.75 -11.94 -11.69
CA ASP A 97 18.41 -12.53 -12.99
C ASP A 97 19.49 -12.30 -14.08
N ALA A 98 20.62 -11.66 -13.74
CA ALA A 98 21.62 -11.21 -14.71
C ALA A 98 23.02 -11.86 -14.62
N ARG A 99 23.25 -12.89 -13.79
CA ARG A 99 24.58 -13.54 -13.72
C ARG A 99 24.55 -15.07 -13.76
N PRO A 100 25.17 -15.69 -14.80
CA PRO A 100 25.49 -17.11 -14.78
C PRO A 100 26.67 -17.36 -13.84
N ALA A 101 26.64 -18.54 -13.22
CA ALA A 101 27.58 -19.03 -12.22
C ALA A 101 29.06 -18.88 -12.62
N SER A 102 29.81 -18.03 -11.91
CA SER A 102 31.26 -18.15 -11.72
C SER A 102 31.77 -17.05 -10.79
N SER A 103 32.75 -17.41 -9.95
CA SER A 103 33.43 -16.60 -8.93
C SER A 103 32.84 -16.68 -7.51
N ALA A 104 33.47 -17.56 -6.73
CA ALA A 104 33.40 -17.67 -5.29
C ALA A 104 33.69 -16.32 -4.60
N GLY A 105 32.87 -15.94 -3.61
CA GLY A 105 33.20 -14.81 -2.73
C GLY A 105 32.00 -14.11 -2.12
N VAL A 106 31.63 -14.56 -0.92
CA VAL A 106 30.83 -13.86 0.11
C VAL A 106 29.31 -13.75 -0.15
N PRO A 107 28.45 -14.42 0.64
CA PRO A 107 27.01 -14.20 0.59
C PRO A 107 26.71 -12.86 1.26
N LYS A 108 26.61 -11.76 0.49
CA LYS A 108 26.25 -10.43 1.03
C LYS A 108 24.75 -10.27 1.34
N SER A 109 23.97 -11.36 1.33
CA SER A 109 22.53 -11.36 1.59
C SER A 109 22.15 -11.64 3.05
N SER A 110 23.10 -11.69 3.98
CA SER A 110 22.88 -12.05 5.41
C SER A 110 23.17 -10.91 6.39
N ARG A 111 22.88 -9.65 6.04
CA ARG A 111 23.12 -8.49 6.94
C ARG A 111 21.99 -8.19 7.93
N LEU A 112 20.77 -8.67 7.69
CA LEU A 112 19.64 -8.41 8.58
C LEU A 112 19.41 -9.62 9.48
N SER A 113 19.27 -9.36 10.79
CA SER A 113 18.68 -10.33 11.71
C SER A 113 17.26 -10.70 11.23
N GLU A 114 16.78 -11.91 11.54
CA GLU A 114 15.41 -12.32 11.22
C GLU A 114 14.36 -11.32 11.74
N GLU A 115 14.61 -10.75 12.92
CA GLU A 115 13.75 -9.71 13.52
C GLU A 115 13.78 -8.41 12.71
N GLN A 116 14.95 -8.00 12.24
CA GLN A 116 15.10 -6.83 11.37
C GLN A 116 14.38 -7.06 10.03
N SER A 117 14.53 -8.26 9.44
CA SER A 117 13.85 -8.60 8.18
C SER A 117 12.32 -8.54 8.33
N LYS A 118 11.76 -9.12 9.41
CA LYS A 118 10.32 -9.04 9.70
C LYS A 118 9.86 -7.59 9.90
N THR A 119 10.68 -6.77 10.56
CA THR A 119 10.38 -5.35 10.79
C THR A 119 10.40 -4.56 9.47
N VAL A 120 11.40 -4.78 8.62
CA VAL A 120 11.48 -4.18 7.28
C VAL A 120 10.24 -4.53 6.47
N GLU A 121 9.88 -5.82 6.44
CA GLU A 121 8.71 -6.30 5.71
C GLU A 121 7.41 -5.67 6.20
N ALA A 122 7.19 -5.59 7.52
CA ALA A 122 6.02 -4.94 8.10
C ALA A 122 5.94 -3.45 7.73
N ILE A 123 7.07 -2.72 7.76
CA ILE A 123 7.12 -1.31 7.35
C ILE A 123 6.81 -1.17 5.85
N GLU A 124 7.34 -2.06 5.00
CA GLU A 124 7.04 -2.05 3.56
C GLU A 124 5.57 -2.28 3.28
N ILE A 125 4.96 -3.28 3.92
CA ILE A 125 3.52 -3.60 3.79
C ILE A 125 2.68 -2.39 4.17
N ASP A 126 2.96 -1.78 5.32
CA ASP A 126 2.22 -0.61 5.79
C ASP A 126 2.38 0.60 4.87
N CYS A 127 3.60 0.83 4.35
CA CYS A 127 3.85 1.90 3.40
C CYS A 127 3.07 1.68 2.09
N TYR A 128 3.11 0.49 1.50
CA TYR A 128 2.38 0.18 0.27
C TYR A 128 0.85 0.26 0.47
N ASN A 129 0.35 -0.28 1.57
CA ASN A 129 -1.06 -0.13 1.93
C ASN A 129 -1.45 1.36 2.06
N SER A 130 -0.63 2.16 2.72
CA SER A 130 -0.93 3.58 2.93
C SER A 130 -0.82 4.38 1.64
N LEU A 131 0.15 4.08 0.76
CA LEU A 131 0.27 4.67 -0.57
C LEU A 131 -0.95 4.38 -1.44
N ALA A 132 -1.41 3.12 -1.47
CA ALA A 132 -2.65 2.76 -2.17
C ALA A 132 -3.85 3.54 -1.62
N ALA A 133 -3.93 3.71 -0.30
CA ALA A 133 -4.97 4.50 0.35
C ALA A 133 -4.91 5.99 -0.06
N CYS A 134 -3.72 6.60 -0.10
CA CYS A 134 -3.53 7.99 -0.53
C CYS A 134 -3.94 8.18 -1.98
N LEU A 135 -3.56 7.25 -2.87
CA LEU A 135 -3.88 7.35 -4.30
C LEU A 135 -5.38 7.30 -4.57
N LEU A 136 -6.13 6.50 -3.79
CA LEU A 136 -7.59 6.43 -3.86
C LEU A 136 -8.30 7.72 -3.40
N GLN A 137 -7.59 8.63 -2.74
CA GLN A 137 -8.11 9.94 -2.31
C GLN A 137 -7.79 11.08 -3.29
N ALA A 138 -7.00 10.81 -4.35
CA ALA A 138 -6.69 11.80 -5.37
C ALA A 138 -7.92 12.11 -6.25
N GLU A 139 -8.01 13.34 -6.76
CA GLU A 139 -9.06 13.74 -7.71
C GLU A 139 -9.03 12.88 -8.99
N LEU A 140 -7.82 12.65 -9.51
CA LEU A 140 -7.55 11.72 -10.61
C LEU A 140 -6.83 10.50 -10.08
N VAL A 141 -7.59 9.45 -9.79
CA VAL A 141 -7.05 8.20 -9.22
C VAL A 141 -6.32 7.40 -10.28
N ASN A 142 -5.03 7.13 -10.04
CA ASN A 142 -4.25 6.20 -10.85
C ASN A 142 -4.47 4.75 -10.36
N TYR A 143 -5.52 4.10 -10.87
CA TYR A 143 -5.87 2.72 -10.48
C TYR A 143 -4.78 1.69 -10.84
N GLU A 144 -3.99 1.92 -11.89
CA GLU A 144 -2.84 1.08 -12.24
C GLU A 144 -1.82 1.04 -11.11
N ARG A 145 -1.46 2.20 -10.53
CA ARG A 145 -0.56 2.26 -9.38
C ARG A 145 -1.17 1.71 -8.10
N VAL A 146 -2.48 1.93 -7.87
CA VAL A 146 -3.17 1.33 -6.72
C VAL A 146 -3.08 -0.19 -6.79
N LYS A 147 -3.38 -0.77 -7.94
CA LYS A 147 -3.23 -2.21 -8.21
C LYS A 147 -1.80 -2.67 -7.93
N GLU A 148 -0.79 -1.99 -8.48
CA GLU A 148 0.62 -2.37 -8.29
C GLU A 148 1.01 -2.44 -6.80
N TYR A 149 0.65 -1.41 -6.00
CA TYR A 149 0.96 -1.40 -4.57
C TYR A 149 0.21 -2.48 -3.80
N CYS A 150 -1.07 -2.71 -4.10
CA CYS A 150 -1.83 -3.75 -3.41
C CYS A 150 -1.28 -5.15 -3.73
N LEU A 151 -0.89 -5.42 -4.98
CA LEU A 151 -0.28 -6.69 -5.36
C LEU A 151 1.08 -6.90 -4.68
N LYS A 152 1.87 -5.85 -4.43
CA LYS A 152 3.11 -5.95 -3.63
C LYS A 152 2.83 -6.35 -2.19
N VAL A 153 1.75 -5.86 -1.60
CA VAL A 153 1.31 -6.29 -0.25
C VAL A 153 0.85 -7.74 -0.29
N LEU A 154 -0.01 -8.12 -1.23
CA LEU A 154 -0.56 -9.48 -1.31
C LEU A 154 0.49 -10.57 -1.58
N LYS A 155 1.61 -10.22 -2.23
CA LYS A 155 2.75 -11.13 -2.37
C LYS A 155 3.41 -11.50 -1.03
N LYS A 156 3.28 -10.64 -0.02
CA LYS A 156 3.85 -10.81 1.33
C LYS A 156 2.81 -11.30 2.33
N GLU A 157 1.64 -10.67 2.30
CA GLU A 157 0.46 -11.01 3.11
C GLU A 157 -0.74 -11.26 2.21
N GLY A 158 -0.91 -12.51 1.76
CA GLY A 158 -2.00 -12.89 0.86
C GLY A 158 -3.42 -12.69 1.42
N GLU A 159 -3.55 -12.64 2.75
CA GLU A 159 -4.83 -12.49 3.45
C GLU A 159 -5.11 -11.04 3.90
N ASN A 160 -4.29 -10.06 3.47
CA ASN A 160 -4.44 -8.68 3.90
C ASN A 160 -5.75 -8.06 3.35
N PHE A 161 -6.76 -7.93 4.20
CA PHE A 161 -8.08 -7.41 3.83
C PHE A 161 -8.02 -6.07 3.10
N LYS A 162 -7.20 -5.11 3.57
CA LYS A 162 -7.10 -3.77 2.96
C LYS A 162 -6.57 -3.86 1.53
N ALA A 163 -5.55 -4.70 1.30
CA ALA A 163 -4.97 -4.89 -0.02
C ALA A 163 -5.91 -5.68 -0.94
N LEU A 164 -6.62 -6.69 -0.44
CA LEU A 164 -7.64 -7.44 -1.20
C LEU A 164 -8.76 -6.50 -1.67
N TYR A 165 -9.38 -5.77 -0.76
CA TYR A 165 -10.47 -4.84 -1.08
C TYR A 165 -10.02 -3.77 -2.08
N ARG A 166 -8.88 -3.12 -1.83
CA ARG A 166 -8.36 -2.07 -2.72
C ARG A 166 -7.93 -2.60 -4.09
N SER A 167 -7.41 -3.83 -4.17
CA SER A 167 -7.16 -4.50 -5.45
C SER A 167 -8.45 -4.71 -6.21
N GLY A 168 -9.49 -5.23 -5.56
CA GLY A 168 -10.82 -5.41 -6.14
C GLY A 168 -11.39 -4.12 -6.72
N VAL A 169 -11.33 -3.02 -5.94
CA VAL A 169 -11.74 -1.69 -6.40
C VAL A 169 -10.89 -1.23 -7.59
N ALA A 170 -9.57 -1.39 -7.55
CA ALA A 170 -8.69 -0.99 -8.65
C ALA A 170 -9.00 -1.75 -9.95
N PHE A 171 -9.11 -3.08 -9.91
CA PHE A 171 -9.45 -3.90 -11.07
C PHE A 171 -10.83 -3.54 -11.63
N TYR A 172 -11.81 -3.25 -10.78
CA TYR A 172 -13.14 -2.80 -11.21
C TYR A 172 -13.06 -1.52 -12.05
N HIS A 173 -12.30 -0.53 -11.60
CA HIS A 173 -12.14 0.73 -12.33
C HIS A 173 -11.24 0.62 -13.57
N LEU A 174 -10.37 -0.39 -13.63
CA LEU A 174 -9.59 -0.73 -14.82
C LEU A 174 -10.39 -1.56 -15.85
N GLY A 175 -11.61 -1.99 -15.51
CA GLY A 175 -12.49 -2.76 -16.39
C GLY A 175 -12.23 -4.27 -16.42
N ASP A 176 -11.28 -4.77 -15.64
CA ASP A 176 -11.02 -6.21 -15.47
C ASP A 176 -11.94 -6.74 -14.36
N TYR A 177 -13.20 -6.96 -14.73
CA TYR A 177 -14.26 -7.32 -13.77
C TYR A 177 -14.10 -8.74 -13.20
N ASP A 178 -13.49 -9.66 -13.95
CA ASP A 178 -13.21 -11.02 -13.46
C ASP A 178 -12.21 -11.00 -12.30
N LYS A 179 -11.08 -10.30 -12.46
CA LYS A 179 -10.13 -10.12 -11.35
C LYS A 179 -10.71 -9.29 -10.22
N ALA A 180 -11.50 -8.26 -10.53
CA ALA A 180 -12.18 -7.47 -9.51
C ALA A 180 -13.04 -8.36 -8.62
N LEU A 181 -13.87 -9.21 -9.21
CA LEU A 181 -14.76 -10.11 -8.50
C LEU A 181 -13.98 -11.13 -7.65
N TYR A 182 -12.88 -11.67 -8.17
CA TYR A 182 -11.98 -12.56 -7.43
C TYR A 182 -11.48 -11.90 -6.14
N TYR A 183 -10.83 -10.74 -6.22
CA TYR A 183 -10.27 -10.06 -5.04
C TYR A 183 -11.36 -9.58 -4.07
N LEU A 184 -12.52 -9.15 -4.56
CA LEU A 184 -13.63 -8.73 -3.71
C LEU A 184 -14.26 -9.92 -2.96
N LYS A 185 -14.35 -11.10 -3.59
CA LYS A 185 -14.80 -12.32 -2.92
C LYS A 185 -13.82 -12.75 -1.84
N GLU A 186 -12.51 -12.70 -2.12
CA GLU A 186 -11.47 -12.93 -1.10
C GLU A 186 -11.56 -11.90 0.03
N ALA A 187 -11.81 -10.62 -0.25
CA ALA A 187 -12.05 -9.64 0.81
C ALA A 187 -13.29 -9.99 1.67
N ARG A 188 -14.36 -10.48 1.02
CA ARG A 188 -15.61 -10.88 1.69
C ARG A 188 -15.42 -12.10 2.59
N THR A 189 -14.52 -13.05 2.27
CA THR A 189 -14.25 -14.18 3.16
C THR A 189 -13.63 -13.73 4.48
N ARG A 190 -12.90 -12.60 4.48
CA ARG A 190 -12.28 -12.02 5.69
C ARG A 190 -13.21 -11.10 6.46
N GLN A 191 -13.98 -10.27 5.76
CA GLN A 191 -14.99 -9.40 6.38
C GLN A 191 -16.33 -9.53 5.65
N PRO A 192 -17.16 -10.52 6.00
CA PRO A 192 -18.39 -10.83 5.29
C PRO A 192 -19.48 -9.76 5.44
N THR A 193 -19.40 -8.93 6.48
CA THR A 193 -20.37 -7.87 6.79
C THR A 193 -19.96 -6.49 6.26
N ASP A 194 -18.80 -6.37 5.58
CA ASP A 194 -18.37 -5.07 5.05
C ASP A 194 -19.30 -4.63 3.90
N THR A 195 -20.03 -3.54 4.13
CA THR A 195 -21.02 -3.03 3.18
C THR A 195 -20.39 -2.58 1.86
N ASN A 196 -19.16 -2.06 1.88
CA ASN A 196 -18.50 -1.61 0.66
C ASN A 196 -18.06 -2.79 -0.20
N VAL A 197 -17.53 -3.85 0.42
CA VAL A 197 -17.20 -5.10 -0.26
C VAL A 197 -18.45 -5.68 -0.93
N ILE A 198 -19.56 -5.81 -0.17
CA ILE A 198 -20.83 -6.32 -0.71
C ILE A 198 -21.29 -5.47 -1.89
N ARG A 199 -21.27 -4.13 -1.75
CA ARG A 199 -21.68 -3.20 -2.81
C ARG A 199 -20.82 -3.36 -4.07
N TYR A 200 -19.49 -3.44 -3.93
CA TYR A 200 -18.59 -3.59 -5.07
C TYR A 200 -18.74 -4.95 -5.75
N ILE A 201 -19.02 -6.03 -5.00
CA ILE A 201 -19.36 -7.34 -5.59
C ILE A 201 -20.59 -7.22 -6.48
N GLN A 202 -21.69 -6.64 -5.97
CA GLN A 202 -22.92 -6.47 -6.74
C GLN A 202 -22.70 -5.63 -8.00
N LEU A 203 -21.98 -4.51 -7.89
CA LEU A 203 -21.64 -3.67 -9.05
C LEU A 203 -20.82 -4.43 -10.09
N THR A 204 -19.87 -5.25 -9.65
CA THR A 204 -19.01 -6.06 -10.52
C THR A 204 -19.80 -7.16 -11.23
N GLU A 205 -20.68 -7.87 -10.50
CA GLU A 205 -21.55 -8.90 -11.06
C GLU A 205 -22.52 -8.32 -12.11
N MET A 206 -23.10 -7.14 -11.85
CA MET A 206 -23.93 -6.43 -12.82
C MET A 206 -23.14 -6.06 -14.10
N LYS A 207 -21.88 -5.66 -13.97
CA LYS A 207 -21.01 -5.34 -15.11
C LYS A 207 -20.69 -6.58 -15.94
N LEU A 208 -20.31 -7.68 -15.30
CA LEU A 208 -20.03 -8.96 -15.96
C LEU A 208 -21.26 -9.49 -16.71
N SER A 209 -22.43 -9.45 -16.07
CA SER A 209 -23.69 -9.86 -16.71
C SER A 209 -23.98 -9.03 -17.98
N ARG A 210 -23.77 -7.71 -17.91
CA ARG A 210 -23.96 -6.81 -19.07
C ARG A 210 -22.93 -7.04 -20.19
N CYS A 211 -21.67 -7.32 -19.85
CA CYS A 211 -20.65 -7.66 -20.84
C CYS A 211 -21.00 -8.97 -21.57
N SER A 212 -21.36 -10.02 -20.82
CA SER A 212 -21.74 -11.32 -21.39
C SER A 212 -23.00 -11.22 -22.27
N GLN A 213 -23.99 -10.40 -21.90
CA GLN A 213 -25.17 -10.16 -22.74
C GLN A 213 -24.80 -9.51 -24.08
N ARG A 214 -23.96 -8.47 -24.05
CA ARG A 214 -23.51 -7.79 -25.27
C ARG A 214 -22.68 -8.70 -26.19
N GLU A 215 -21.85 -9.56 -25.61
CA GLU A 215 -21.08 -10.54 -26.37
C GLU A 215 -21.99 -11.56 -27.06
N LYS A 216 -23.08 -12.00 -26.40
CA LYS A 216 -24.06 -12.90 -26.99
C LYS A 216 -24.91 -12.24 -28.08
N GLU A 217 -25.27 -10.98 -27.91
CA GLU A 217 -26.04 -10.22 -28.91
C GLU A 217 -25.20 -9.85 -30.15
N ALA A 218 -23.87 -9.85 -30.03
CA ALA A 218 -22.95 -9.55 -31.13
C ALA A 218 -22.54 -10.78 -31.96
N MET A 219 -23.00 -11.99 -31.58
CA MET A 219 -22.81 -13.24 -32.31
C MET A 219 -24.07 -13.62 -33.08
#